data_AF-A0A3D0M4U1-F1
#
_entry.id   AF-A0A3D0M4U1-F1
#
_cell.length_a   1.000
_cell.length_b   1.000
_cell.length_c   1.000
_cell.angle_alpha   90.00
_cell.angle_beta   90.00
_cell.angle_gamma   90.00
#
_symmetry.space_group_name_H-M   'P 1'
#
loop_
_entity.id
_entity.type
_entity.pdbx_description
1 polymer ?
#
loop_
_entity_poly.entity_id
_entity_poly.type
_entity_poly.pdbx_seq_one_letter_code
_entity_poly.pdbx_strand_id
1 'polypeptide(L)'
;MQGFENYESMFAQSIGVVEPWKIEQTEFDEEKREVHVTVTARKTAKYPCPECGELCERYDDEDKERIWRHGDVVFFPCFVHCRRPRIKCKEHGIHVVTAPWARPNSRYTLLFESYAMLLM
;
A
#
# COMPACT_ATOMS: atom_id res chain seq x y z
N MET A 1 -2.50 -30.57 1.31
CA MET A 1 -3.83 -29.95 1.56
C MET A 1 -3.54 -28.48 1.82
N GLN A 2 -3.86 -27.62 0.86
CA GLN A 2 -3.54 -26.20 0.96
C GLN A 2 -4.61 -25.56 1.85
N GLY A 3 -4.18 -25.10 3.03
CA GLY A 3 -5.07 -24.55 4.06
C GLY A 3 -5.71 -23.25 3.59
N PHE A 4 -6.87 -22.94 4.16
CA PHE A 4 -7.48 -21.62 4.05
C PHE A 4 -6.47 -20.58 4.54
N GLU A 5 -6.04 -19.68 3.65
CA GLU A 5 -5.24 -18.53 4.04
C GLU A 5 -6.17 -17.43 4.61
N ASN A 6 -5.71 -16.67 5.60
CA ASN A 6 -6.50 -15.56 6.15
C ASN A 6 -6.61 -14.39 5.14
N TYR A 7 -7.61 -13.53 5.30
CA TYR A 7 -7.93 -12.45 4.36
C TYR A 7 -6.74 -11.52 4.07
N GLU A 8 -5.82 -11.29 5.02
CA GLU A 8 -4.67 -10.43 4.83
C GLU A 8 -3.74 -10.93 3.72
N SER A 9 -3.56 -12.25 3.61
CA SER A 9 -2.73 -12.86 2.55
C SER A 9 -3.37 -12.70 1.17
N MET A 10 -4.70 -12.84 1.08
CA MET A 10 -5.47 -12.60 -0.13
C MET A 10 -5.33 -11.15 -0.57
N PHE A 11 -5.45 -10.19 0.37
CA PHE A 11 -5.26 -8.77 0.06
C PHE A 11 -3.82 -8.45 -0.33
N ALA A 12 -2.82 -9.05 0.33
CA ALA A 12 -1.42 -8.86 -0.03
C ALA A 12 -1.16 -9.26 -1.49
N GLN A 13 -1.68 -10.43 -1.89
CA GLN A 13 -1.58 -10.93 -3.27
C GLN A 13 -2.31 -10.03 -4.27
N SER A 14 -3.56 -9.64 -3.97
CA SER A 14 -4.37 -8.79 -4.86
C SER A 14 -3.77 -7.39 -5.06
N ILE A 15 -3.31 -6.75 -3.99
CA ILE A 15 -2.75 -5.39 -4.03
C ILE A 15 -1.31 -5.40 -4.58
N GLY A 16 -0.62 -6.55 -4.53
CA GLY A 16 0.80 -6.66 -4.91
C GLY A 16 1.73 -6.19 -3.79
N VAL A 17 1.33 -6.38 -2.53
CA VAL A 17 2.13 -6.07 -1.35
C VAL A 17 3.10 -7.22 -1.09
N VAL A 18 4.40 -6.90 -1.09
CA VAL A 18 5.49 -7.83 -0.80
C VAL A 18 6.43 -7.22 0.23
N GLU A 19 7.21 -8.05 0.91
CA GLU A 19 8.27 -7.57 1.82
C GLU A 19 9.11 -6.46 1.15
N PRO A 20 9.41 -5.35 1.85
CA PRO A 20 9.25 -5.13 3.30
C PRO A 20 7.87 -4.59 3.75
N TRP A 21 6.87 -4.61 2.87
CA TRP A 21 5.51 -4.20 3.18
C TRP A 21 4.66 -5.40 3.58
N LYS A 22 3.67 -5.18 4.44
CA LYS A 22 2.71 -6.21 4.85
C LYS A 22 1.32 -5.62 5.05
N ILE A 23 0.30 -6.45 4.90
CA ILE A 23 -1.04 -6.14 5.40
C ILE A 23 -1.01 -6.34 6.91
N GLU A 24 -1.32 -5.29 7.65
CA GLU A 24 -1.40 -5.34 9.12
C GLU A 24 -2.79 -5.71 9.59
N GLN A 25 -3.82 -5.15 8.95
CA GLN A 25 -5.19 -5.28 9.39
C GLN A 25 -6.16 -5.11 8.21
N THR A 26 -7.26 -5.85 8.27
CA THR A 26 -8.37 -5.77 7.31
C THR A 26 -9.67 -5.69 8.08
N GLU A 27 -10.47 -4.66 7.85
CA GLU A 27 -11.69 -4.35 8.58
C GLU A 27 -12.84 -4.07 7.63
N PHE A 28 -14.06 -4.29 8.11
CA PHE A 28 -15.28 -3.88 7.42
C PHE A 28 -16.03 -2.87 8.29
N ASP A 29 -16.24 -1.67 7.77
CA ASP A 29 -17.09 -0.65 8.37
C ASP A 29 -18.54 -0.96 8.00
N GLU A 30 -19.33 -1.46 8.95
CA GLU A 30 -20.73 -1.84 8.71
C GLU A 30 -21.64 -0.63 8.43
N GLU A 31 -21.34 0.54 9.01
CA GLU A 31 -22.17 1.74 8.85
C GLU A 31 -22.01 2.33 7.44
N LYS A 32 -20.76 2.43 6.99
CA LYS A 32 -20.44 2.93 5.63
C LYS A 32 -20.52 1.84 4.57
N ARG A 33 -20.54 0.57 4.99
CA ARG A 33 -20.43 -0.62 4.12
C ARG A 33 -19.14 -0.60 3.29
N GLU A 34 -18.01 -0.32 3.93
CA GLU A 34 -16.70 -0.18 3.29
C GLU A 34 -15.69 -1.19 3.84
N VAL A 35 -14.81 -1.69 2.99
CA VAL A 35 -13.67 -2.53 3.37
C VAL A 35 -12.43 -1.65 3.50
N HIS A 36 -11.71 -1.78 4.61
CA HIS A 36 -10.49 -1.02 4.90
C HIS A 36 -9.32 -1.98 5.08
N VAL A 37 -8.24 -1.74 4.37
CA VAL A 37 -7.02 -2.56 4.38
C VAL A 37 -5.84 -1.70 4.77
N THR A 38 -5.22 -1.97 5.91
CA THR A 38 -4.08 -1.22 6.42
C THR A 38 -2.77 -1.91 6.03
N VAL A 39 -1.95 -1.20 5.26
CA VAL A 39 -0.61 -1.63 4.85
C VAL A 39 0.43 -0.94 5.70
N THR A 40 1.37 -1.71 6.24
CA THR A 40 2.51 -1.18 6.98
C THR A 40 3.83 -1.57 6.36
N ALA A 41 4.81 -0.69 6.55
CA ALA A 41 6.18 -0.89 6.16
C ALA A 41 6.98 -1.37 7.38
N ARG A 42 7.83 -2.39 7.22
CA ARG A 42 8.72 -2.87 8.28
C ARG A 42 9.68 -1.78 8.75
N LYS A 43 9.80 -1.59 10.07
CA LYS A 43 10.60 -0.52 10.68
C LYS A 43 12.11 -0.65 10.44
N THR A 44 12.63 -1.88 10.40
CA THR A 44 14.06 -2.17 10.27
C THR A 44 14.51 -2.37 8.82
N ALA A 45 13.62 -2.20 7.85
CA ALA A 45 13.94 -2.40 6.44
C ALA A 45 14.52 -1.13 5.81
N LYS A 46 15.27 -1.33 4.72
CA LYS A 46 15.69 -0.25 3.82
C LYS A 46 14.71 -0.14 2.66
N TYR A 47 14.54 1.07 2.15
CA TYR A 47 13.62 1.37 1.06
C TYR A 47 14.33 2.16 -0.04
N PRO A 48 13.94 1.98 -1.31
CA PRO A 48 14.55 2.71 -2.41
C PRO A 48 14.21 4.20 -2.32
N CYS A 49 15.21 5.05 -2.57
CA CYS A 49 14.99 6.47 -2.78
C CYS A 49 14.11 6.68 -4.03
N PRO A 50 13.07 7.51 -3.98
CA PRO A 50 12.21 7.75 -5.15
C PRO A 50 12.93 8.44 -6.32
N GLU A 51 14.07 9.10 -6.06
CA GLU A 51 14.85 9.81 -7.09
C GLU A 51 15.92 8.91 -7.73
N CYS A 52 16.78 8.28 -6.92
CA CYS A 52 17.91 7.49 -7.43
C CYS A 52 17.79 5.97 -7.28
N GLY A 53 16.78 5.47 -6.57
CA GLY A 53 16.56 4.04 -6.34
C GLY A 53 17.46 3.40 -5.26
N GLU A 54 18.47 4.10 -4.75
CA GLU A 54 19.39 3.55 -3.74
C GLU A 54 18.66 3.16 -2.45
N LEU A 55 19.03 2.02 -1.86
CA LEU A 55 18.41 1.51 -0.64
C LEU A 55 18.87 2.31 0.59
N CYS A 56 17.96 3.15 1.09
CA CYS A 56 18.20 4.05 2.20
C CYS A 56 17.53 3.56 3.49
N GLU A 57 18.09 3.92 4.63
CA GLU A 57 17.49 3.64 5.93
C GLU A 57 16.22 4.47 6.14
N ARG A 58 15.21 3.84 6.73
CA ARG A 58 14.01 4.53 7.20
C ARG A 58 14.40 5.54 8.27
N TYR A 59 13.92 6.76 8.11
CA TYR A 59 14.11 7.86 9.04
C TYR A 59 12.92 7.94 10.00
N ASP A 60 11.72 8.11 9.45
CA ASP A 60 10.44 8.12 10.15
C ASP A 60 9.30 7.78 9.16
N ASP A 61 8.09 8.29 9.40
CA ASP A 61 6.91 8.09 8.56
C ASP A 61 6.36 9.41 8.04
N GLU A 62 5.62 9.37 6.95
CA GLU A 62 4.86 10.53 6.51
C GLU A 62 3.82 10.95 7.57
N ASP A 63 3.66 12.27 7.75
CA ASP A 63 2.85 12.82 8.85
C ASP A 63 1.35 12.48 8.72
N LYS A 64 0.88 12.32 7.49
CA LYS A 64 -0.52 12.02 7.18
C LYS A 64 -0.62 10.67 6.48
N GLU A 65 -1.49 9.83 7.00
CA GLU A 65 -1.88 8.61 6.31
C GLU A 65 -2.45 8.91 4.93
N ARG A 66 -2.06 8.10 3.96
CA ARG A 66 -2.58 8.14 2.62
C ARG A 66 -3.55 7.00 2.39
N ILE A 67 -4.60 7.31 1.63
CA ILE A 67 -5.68 6.39 1.30
C ILE A 67 -5.77 6.26 -0.22
N TRP A 68 -5.83 5.03 -0.70
CA TRP A 68 -6.08 4.68 -2.09
C TRP A 68 -7.37 3.88 -2.22
N ARG A 69 -8.13 4.13 -3.27
CA ARG A 69 -9.28 3.33 -3.67
C ARG A 69 -8.80 2.09 -4.44
N HIS A 70 -9.24 0.92 -4.00
CA HIS A 70 -9.02 -0.37 -4.67
C HIS A 70 -10.28 -0.84 -5.42
N GLY A 71 -10.24 -2.01 -6.05
CA GLY A 71 -11.45 -2.65 -6.59
C GLY A 71 -12.40 -3.08 -5.49
N ASP A 72 -13.71 -3.11 -5.80
CA ASP A 72 -14.73 -3.53 -4.83
C ASP A 72 -14.52 -4.96 -4.36
N VAL A 73 -14.70 -5.17 -3.07
CA VAL A 73 -14.69 -6.50 -2.45
C VAL A 73 -16.13 -6.89 -2.21
N VAL A 74 -16.64 -7.88 -2.94
CA VAL A 74 -18.05 -8.32 -2.84
C VAL A 74 -19.02 -7.12 -2.97
N PHE A 75 -18.76 -6.23 -3.93
CA PHE A 75 -19.52 -5.00 -4.17
C PHE A 75 -19.51 -3.96 -3.04
N PHE A 76 -18.60 -4.09 -2.08
CA PHE A 76 -18.34 -3.06 -1.09
C PHE A 76 -17.11 -2.23 -1.52
N PRO A 77 -17.16 -0.89 -1.44
CA PRO A 77 -16.00 -0.05 -1.67
C PRO A 77 -14.82 -0.47 -0.79
N CYS A 78 -13.63 -0.55 -1.38
CA CYS A 78 -12.42 -1.00 -0.69
C CYS A 78 -11.34 0.08 -0.71
N PHE A 79 -10.77 0.37 0.45
CA PHE A 79 -9.76 1.40 0.64
C PHE A 79 -8.49 0.82 1.26
N VAL A 80 -7.35 1.19 0.69
CA VAL A 80 -6.02 0.80 1.16
C VAL A 80 -5.42 1.99 1.89
N HIS A 81 -5.02 1.79 3.14
CA HIS A 81 -4.45 2.78 4.04
C HIS A 81 -2.95 2.51 4.20
N CYS A 82 -2.14 3.55 4.16
CA CYS A 82 -0.72 3.41 4.51
C CYS A 82 -0.14 4.74 4.98
N ARG A 83 0.62 4.70 6.06
CA ARG A 83 1.64 5.71 6.36
C ARG A 83 2.96 5.21 5.81
N ARG A 84 3.39 5.78 4.69
CA ARG A 84 4.63 5.39 4.03
C ARG A 84 5.84 5.88 4.81
N PRO A 85 6.91 5.09 4.86
CA PRO A 85 8.15 5.50 5.49
C PRO A 85 8.76 6.67 4.72
N ARG A 86 9.40 7.59 5.45
CA ARG A 86 10.38 8.49 4.86
C ARG A 86 11.77 7.90 5.04
N ILE A 87 12.58 8.04 4.01
CA ILE A 87 14.00 7.63 4.02
C ILE A 87 14.89 8.85 4.02
N LYS A 88 16.10 8.70 4.55
CA LYS A 88 17.15 9.71 4.45
C LYS A 88 18.19 9.27 3.42
N CYS A 89 18.05 9.74 2.19
CA CYS A 89 19.03 9.57 1.13
C CYS A 89 20.22 10.50 1.37
N LYS A 90 21.44 10.01 1.16
CA LYS A 90 22.67 10.81 1.32
C LYS A 90 22.77 11.92 0.27
N GLU A 91 22.23 11.70 -0.93
CA GLU A 91 22.32 12.62 -2.07
C GLU A 91 21.10 13.54 -2.16
N HIS A 92 19.90 12.99 -1.99
CA HIS A 92 18.64 13.72 -2.24
C HIS A 92 17.97 14.24 -0.95
N GLY A 93 18.42 13.81 0.23
CA GLY A 93 17.84 14.22 1.51
C GLY A 93 16.66 13.34 1.93
N ILE A 94 15.66 13.92 2.61
CA ILE A 94 14.54 13.16 3.19
C ILE A 94 13.38 13.09 2.19
N HIS A 95 12.98 11.88 1.82
CA HIS A 95 11.88 11.64 0.88
C HIS A 95 10.92 10.57 1.37
N VAL A 96 9.64 10.71 1.01
CA VAL A 96 8.63 9.66 1.21
C VAL A 96 8.82 8.58 0.15
N VAL A 97 8.83 7.32 0.57
CA VAL A 97 8.96 6.17 -0.34
C VAL A 97 7.73 6.06 -1.24
N THR A 98 7.93 5.58 -2.47
CA THR A 98 6.82 5.25 -3.39
C THR A 98 6.01 4.07 -2.87
N ALA A 99 4.68 4.12 -3.02
CA ALA A 99 3.85 2.94 -2.78
C ALA A 99 3.96 2.00 -3.99
N PRO A 100 4.42 0.74 -3.84
CA PRO A 100 4.58 -0.16 -4.98
C PRO A 100 3.27 -0.46 -5.73
N TRP A 101 2.14 -0.38 -5.02
CA TRP A 101 0.81 -0.66 -5.54
C TRP A 101 0.10 0.57 -6.14
N ALA A 102 0.75 1.72 -6.26
CA ALA A 102 0.12 2.94 -6.78
C ALA A 102 1.09 3.82 -7.56
N ARG A 103 0.60 4.49 -8.60
CA ARG A 103 1.37 5.53 -9.29
C ARG A 103 1.63 6.72 -8.37
N PRO A 104 2.74 7.46 -8.56
CA PRO A 104 2.96 8.73 -7.87
C PRO A 104 1.73 9.63 -8.00
N ASN A 105 1.32 10.23 -6.90
CA ASN A 105 0.15 11.13 -6.80
C ASN A 105 -1.23 10.49 -7.05
N SER A 106 -1.33 9.22 -7.44
CA SER A 106 -2.63 8.56 -7.62
C SER A 106 -3.38 8.36 -6.30
N ARG A 107 -4.71 8.38 -6.39
CA ARG A 107 -5.64 8.01 -5.31
C ARG A 107 -6.22 6.62 -5.53
N TYR A 108 -5.66 5.86 -6.46
CA TYR A 108 -6.11 4.53 -6.85
C TYR A 108 -4.94 3.54 -6.84
N THR A 109 -5.24 2.27 -6.58
CA THR A 109 -4.25 1.20 -6.75
C THR A 109 -4.05 0.86 -8.23
N LEU A 110 -2.86 0.40 -8.61
CA LEU A 110 -2.52 -0.01 -9.98
C LEU A 110 -3.50 -1.02 -10.57
N LEU A 111 -3.90 -2.04 -9.80
CA LEU A 111 -4.84 -3.06 -10.27
C LEU A 111 -6.24 -2.48 -10.52
N PHE A 112 -6.68 -1.51 -9.72
CA PHE A 112 -7.95 -0.83 -9.94
C PHE A 112 -7.90 0.05 -11.19
N GLU A 113 -6.83 0.82 -11.37
CA GLU A 113 -6.63 1.64 -12.57
C GLU A 113 -6.60 0.76 -13.84
N SER A 114 -5.90 -0.37 -13.80
CA SER A 114 -5.81 -1.27 -14.97
C SER A 114 -7.16 -1.93 -15.30
N TYR A 115 -7.93 -2.34 -14.29
CA TYR A 115 -9.27 -2.87 -14.49
C TYR A 115 -10.23 -1.82 -15.07
N ALA A 116 -10.18 -0.59 -14.56
CA ALA A 116 -10.98 0.52 -15.10
C ALA A 116 -10.63 0.79 -16.57
N MET A 117 -9.35 0.69 -16.95
CA MET A 117 -8.92 0.83 -18.35
C MET A 117 -9.43 -0.28 -19.27
N LEU A 118 -9.65 -1.49 -18.77
CA LEU A 118 -10.17 -2.61 -19.56
C LEU A 118 -11.66 -2.45 -19.90
N LEU A 119 -12.41 -1.74 -19.05
CA LEU A 119 -13.85 -1.54 -19.22
C LEU A 119 -14.21 -0.34 -20.11
N MET A 120 -13.22 0.46 -20.51
CA MET A 120 -13.37 1.58 -21.44
C MET A 120 -13.29 1.10 -22.90
#